data_AF-A0A8T4TKB3-F1
#
_entry.id   AF-A0A8T4TKB3-F1
#
_cell.length_a   1.000
_cell.length_b   1.000
_cell.length_c   1.000
_cell.angle_alpha   90.00
_cell.angle_beta   90.00
_cell.angle_gamma   90.00
#
_symmetry.space_group_name_H-M   'P 1'
#
loop_
_entity.id
_entity.type
_entity.pdbx_description
1 polymer ?
#
loop_
_entity_poly.entity_id
_entity_poly.type
_entity_poly.pdbx_seq_one_letter_code
_entity_poly.pdbx_strand_id
1 'polypeptide(L)'
;MKFDKAVVKILEKLNQSYKEEFVDEKELKEIRIDKLDLNKIISYLSHKKLITRQADAGKIEYMINADGIEFLNNSKSHERQEGFNRVVAFTGAILALIGIYTFIKDLGIINKTNFWIGYIFLAFAIISIGPLIKFIIDSYFGG
;
A
#
# COMPACT_ATOMS: atom_id res chain seq x y z
N MET A 1 9.83 -3.17 -6.32
CA MET A 1 8.58 -2.39 -6.39
C MET A 1 7.69 -2.70 -7.61
N LYS A 2 8.10 -2.49 -8.87
CA LYS A 2 7.20 -2.77 -10.03
C LYS A 2 6.86 -4.26 -10.20
N PHE A 3 7.84 -5.13 -10.00
CA PHE A 3 7.66 -6.58 -10.07
C PHE A 3 6.74 -7.10 -8.96
N ASP A 4 6.98 -6.69 -7.71
CA ASP A 4 6.18 -7.11 -6.55
C ASP A 4 4.71 -6.70 -6.70
N LYS A 5 4.45 -5.50 -7.21
CA LYS A 5 3.08 -5.05 -7.52
C LYS A 5 2.42 -5.89 -8.60
N ALA A 6 3.17 -6.34 -9.61
CA ALA A 6 2.64 -7.21 -10.65
C ALA A 6 2.33 -8.60 -10.09
N VAL A 7 3.21 -9.16 -9.26
CA VAL A 7 3.00 -10.42 -8.52
C VAL A 7 1.70 -10.35 -7.69
N VAL A 8 1.52 -9.30 -6.89
CA VAL A 8 0.31 -9.10 -6.08
C VAL A 8 -0.94 -9.02 -6.96
N LYS A 9 -0.93 -8.25 -8.04
CA LYS A 9 -2.08 -8.15 -8.96
C LYS A 9 -2.51 -9.48 -9.57
N ILE A 10 -1.54 -10.32 -9.98
CA ILE A 10 -1.84 -11.67 -10.49
C ILE A 10 -2.49 -12.51 -9.39
N LEU A 11 -1.92 -12.52 -8.18
CA LEU A 11 -2.49 -13.25 -7.04
C LEU A 11 -3.87 -12.73 -6.64
N GLU A 12 -4.13 -11.42 -6.75
CA GLU A 12 -5.46 -10.84 -6.51
C GLU A 12 -6.49 -11.35 -7.51
N LYS A 13 -6.15 -11.36 -8.81
CA LYS A 13 -7.06 -11.91 -9.83
C LYS A 13 -7.35 -13.39 -9.55
N LEU A 14 -6.33 -14.19 -9.26
CA LEU A 14 -6.49 -15.61 -8.93
C LEU A 14 -7.32 -15.83 -7.65
N ASN A 15 -7.21 -14.94 -6.67
CA ASN A 15 -7.99 -15.02 -5.43
C ASN A 15 -9.44 -14.51 -5.60
N GLN A 16 -9.71 -13.65 -6.58
CA GLN A 16 -11.07 -13.15 -6.89
C GLN A 16 -11.94 -14.23 -7.54
N SER A 17 -11.35 -15.18 -8.27
CA SER A 17 -12.09 -16.28 -8.93
C SER A 17 -12.60 -17.37 -7.97
N TYR A 18 -12.71 -17.11 -6.66
CA TYR A 18 -13.00 -18.09 -5.60
C TYR A 18 -11.94 -19.21 -5.47
N LYS A 19 -11.75 -19.66 -4.22
CA LYS A 19 -10.62 -20.48 -3.74
C LYS A 19 -10.39 -21.83 -4.46
N GLU A 20 -11.25 -22.22 -5.40
CA GLU A 20 -11.25 -23.55 -6.02
C GLU A 20 -11.39 -23.52 -7.55
N GLU A 21 -11.51 -22.34 -8.18
CA GLU A 21 -11.59 -22.27 -9.64
C GLU A 21 -10.22 -21.96 -10.27
N PHE A 22 -9.91 -22.71 -11.32
CA PHE A 22 -8.74 -22.47 -12.16
C PHE A 22 -9.03 -21.32 -13.13
N VAL A 23 -8.06 -20.42 -13.30
CA VAL A 23 -8.14 -19.25 -14.18
C VAL A 23 -7.30 -19.49 -15.44
N ASP A 24 -7.88 -19.32 -16.62
CA ASP A 24 -7.18 -19.46 -17.90
C ASP A 24 -6.05 -18.41 -18.02
N GLU A 25 -4.90 -18.84 -18.54
CA GLU A 25 -3.77 -17.96 -18.85
C GLU A 25 -4.17 -16.74 -19.68
N LYS A 26 -5.15 -16.86 -20.57
CA LYS A 26 -5.67 -15.74 -21.38
C LYS A 26 -6.20 -14.62 -20.50
N GLU A 27 -6.94 -14.94 -19.45
CA GLU A 27 -7.47 -13.93 -18.52
C GLU A 27 -6.34 -13.25 -17.74
N LEU A 28 -5.27 -13.99 -17.42
CA LEU A 28 -4.09 -13.40 -16.76
C LEU A 28 -3.30 -12.47 -17.71
N LYS A 29 -3.30 -12.74 -19.02
CA LYS A 29 -2.68 -11.88 -20.04
C LYS A 29 -3.41 -10.55 -20.22
N GLU A 30 -4.70 -10.48 -19.89
CA GLU A 30 -5.49 -9.24 -19.94
C GLU A 30 -5.16 -8.29 -18.78
N ILE A 31 -4.52 -8.77 -17.71
CA ILE A 31 -4.11 -7.94 -16.58
C ILE A 31 -2.99 -7.01 -17.01
N ARG A 32 -3.19 -5.71 -16.83
CA ARG A 32 -2.16 -4.70 -17.10
C ARG A 32 -1.03 -4.78 -16.06
N ILE A 33 0.03 -5.51 -16.41
CA ILE A 33 1.28 -5.70 -15.65
C ILE A 33 2.47 -4.96 -16.30
N ASP A 34 2.30 -3.68 -16.63
CA ASP A 34 3.34 -2.84 -17.26
C ASP A 34 4.07 -3.56 -18.42
N LYS A 35 5.34 -3.24 -18.70
CA LYS A 35 6.18 -3.94 -19.71
C LYS A 35 6.78 -5.25 -19.17
N LEU A 36 6.22 -5.83 -18.11
CA LEU A 36 6.75 -7.06 -17.51
C LEU A 36 6.17 -8.28 -18.21
N ASP A 37 7.02 -9.28 -18.40
CA ASP A 37 6.65 -10.54 -19.01
C ASP A 37 5.87 -11.40 -18.00
N LEU A 38 4.61 -11.71 -18.34
CA LEU A 38 3.74 -12.57 -17.53
C LEU A 38 4.42 -13.90 -17.20
N ASN A 39 5.16 -14.49 -18.16
CA ASN A 39 5.82 -15.78 -17.95
C ASN A 39 6.86 -15.72 -16.84
N LYS A 40 7.55 -14.58 -16.68
CA LYS A 40 8.51 -14.39 -15.58
C LYS A 40 7.80 -14.31 -14.23
N ILE A 41 6.63 -13.68 -14.17
CA ILE A 41 5.83 -13.56 -12.95
C ILE A 41 5.25 -14.93 -12.58
N ILE A 42 4.67 -15.64 -13.54
CA ILE A 42 4.14 -17.01 -13.35
C ILE A 42 5.26 -17.96 -12.92
N SER A 43 6.41 -17.92 -13.59
CA SER A 43 7.57 -18.74 -13.21
C SER A 43 8.02 -18.48 -11.77
N TYR A 44 8.07 -17.20 -11.36
CA TYR A 44 8.37 -16.82 -9.98
C TYR A 44 7.33 -17.38 -8.99
N LEU A 45 6.03 -17.17 -9.27
CA LEU A 45 4.93 -17.64 -8.43
C LEU A 45 4.92 -19.17 -8.28
N SER A 46 5.14 -19.91 -9.38
CA SER A 46 5.25 -21.36 -9.37
C SER A 46 6.48 -21.86 -8.62
N HIS A 47 7.64 -21.23 -8.81
CA HIS A 47 8.86 -21.58 -8.07
C HIS A 47 8.70 -21.37 -6.55
N LYS A 48 7.93 -20.35 -6.16
CA LYS A 48 7.57 -20.06 -4.77
C LYS A 48 6.38 -20.90 -4.25
N LYS A 49 5.84 -21.81 -5.05
CA LYS A 49 4.67 -22.65 -4.73
C LYS A 49 3.40 -21.86 -4.37
N LEU A 50 3.31 -20.61 -4.80
CA LEU A 50 2.18 -19.73 -4.50
C LEU A 50 0.97 -20.00 -5.41
N ILE A 51 1.19 -20.65 -6.55
CA ILE A 51 0.16 -21.05 -7.51
C ILE A 51 0.36 -22.50 -7.95
N THR A 52 -0.73 -23.17 -8.31
CA THR A 52 -0.75 -24.44 -9.01
C THR A 52 -1.06 -24.20 -10.48
N ARG A 53 -0.34 -24.90 -11.37
CA ARG A 53 -0.55 -24.87 -12.81
C ARG A 53 -1.15 -26.19 -13.25
N GLN A 54 -2.27 -26.14 -13.96
CA GLN A 54 -2.88 -27.27 -14.63
C GLN A 54 -2.82 -27.06 -16.14
N ALA A 55 -2.62 -28.13 -16.89
CA ALA A 55 -2.75 -28.12 -18.34
C ALA A 55 -3.73 -29.23 -18.72
N ASP A 56 -4.88 -28.85 -19.25
CA ASP A 56 -5.90 -29.78 -19.74
C ASP A 56 -6.37 -29.36 -21.14
N ALA A 57 -6.49 -30.33 -22.05
CA ALA A 57 -6.93 -30.15 -23.44
C ALA A 57 -6.29 -28.96 -24.20
N GLY A 58 -5.00 -28.66 -23.93
CA GLY A 58 -4.27 -27.56 -24.57
C GLY A 58 -4.54 -26.17 -23.98
N LYS A 59 -5.31 -26.09 -22.89
CA LYS A 59 -5.44 -24.88 -22.06
C LYS A 59 -4.48 -24.95 -20.89
N ILE A 60 -3.92 -23.80 -20.53
CA ILE A 60 -3.08 -23.65 -19.34
C ILE A 60 -3.89 -22.82 -18.36
N GLU A 61 -4.10 -23.36 -17.17
CA GLU A 61 -4.88 -22.73 -16.13
C GLU A 61 -4.11 -22.68 -14.82
N TYR A 62 -4.42 -21.68 -13.99
CA TYR A 62 -3.71 -21.40 -12.77
C TYR A 62 -4.68 -21.24 -11.61
N MET A 63 -4.32 -21.77 -10.45
CA MET A 63 -5.04 -21.63 -9.20
C MET A 63 -4.11 -21.10 -8.13
N ILE A 64 -4.61 -20.22 -7.25
CA ILE A 64 -3.83 -19.77 -6.10
C ILE A 64 -3.80 -20.84 -5.00
N ASN A 65 -2.64 -21.08 -4.40
CA ASN A 65 -2.48 -22.03 -3.30
C ASN A 65 -2.70 -21.34 -1.95
N ALA A 66 -2.84 -22.12 -0.87
CA ALA A 66 -2.91 -21.60 0.50
C ALA A 66 -1.73 -20.67 0.84
N ASP A 67 -0.51 -21.06 0.47
CA ASP A 67 0.70 -20.24 0.63
C ASP A 67 0.63 -18.93 -0.18
N GLY A 68 0.00 -18.98 -1.37
CA GLY A 68 -0.25 -17.80 -2.20
C GLY A 68 -1.22 -16.82 -1.55
N ILE A 69 -2.28 -17.34 -0.91
CA ILE A 69 -3.25 -16.55 -0.15
C ILE A 69 -2.58 -15.91 1.06
N GLU A 70 -1.76 -16.67 1.80
CA GLU A 70 -1.02 -16.14 2.95
C GLU A 70 -0.03 -15.04 2.50
N PHE A 71 0.72 -15.28 1.42
CA PHE A 71 1.62 -14.28 0.84
C PHE A 71 0.88 -13.01 0.42
N LEU A 72 -0.28 -13.15 -0.21
CA LEU A 72 -1.12 -12.02 -0.61
C LEU A 72 -1.58 -11.20 0.60
N ASN A 73 -2.05 -11.87 1.66
CA ASN A 73 -2.49 -11.22 2.89
C ASN A 73 -1.33 -10.51 3.59
N ASN A 74 -0.15 -11.13 3.65
CA ASN A 74 1.05 -10.54 4.23
C ASN A 74 1.54 -9.33 3.43
N SER A 75 1.46 -9.39 2.09
CA SER A 75 1.82 -8.25 1.24
C SER A 75 0.88 -7.07 1.45
N LYS A 76 -0.44 -7.33 1.55
CA LYS A 76 -1.44 -6.30 1.85
C LYS A 76 -1.29 -5.71 3.25
N SER A 77 -0.98 -6.55 4.25
CA SER A 77 -0.76 -6.08 5.61
C SER A 77 0.50 -5.22 5.72
N HIS A 78 1.57 -5.56 4.98
CA HIS A 78 2.79 -4.76 4.92
C HIS A 78 2.56 -3.38 4.29
N GLU A 79 1.85 -3.31 3.15
CA GLU A 79 1.51 -2.01 2.53
C GLU A 79 0.63 -1.14 3.46
N ARG A 80 -0.33 -1.74 4.17
CA ARG A 80 -1.14 -1.03 5.17
C ARG A 80 -0.30 -0.57 6.36
N GLN A 81 0.64 -1.39 6.84
CA GLN A 81 1.55 -1.03 7.93
C GLN A 81 2.53 0.07 7.54
N GLU A 82 3.10 0.04 6.33
CA GLU A 82 3.95 1.12 5.83
C GLU A 82 3.16 2.43 5.71
N GLY A 83 1.91 2.36 5.22
CA GLY A 83 0.99 3.50 5.18
C GLY A 83 0.71 4.07 6.58
N PHE A 84 0.39 3.19 7.54
CA PHE A 84 0.16 3.57 8.93
C PHE A 84 1.40 4.20 9.57
N ASN A 85 2.56 3.55 9.44
CA ASN A 85 3.83 4.06 9.98
C ASN A 85 4.18 5.43 9.41
N ARG A 86 3.92 5.67 8.11
CA ARG A 86 4.12 6.99 7.49
C ARG A 86 3.21 8.05 8.12
N VAL A 87 1.95 7.71 8.37
CA VAL A 87 0.98 8.63 9.00
C VAL A 87 1.35 8.91 10.46
N VAL A 88 1.74 7.88 11.22
CA VAL A 88 2.21 8.05 12.60
C VAL A 88 3.47 8.91 12.63
N ALA A 89 4.46 8.65 11.77
CA ALA A 89 5.69 9.45 11.70
C ALA A 89 5.39 10.92 11.34
N PHE A 90 4.48 11.16 10.39
CA PHE A 90 4.05 12.50 10.02
C PHE A 90 3.32 13.22 11.17
N THR A 91 2.40 12.52 11.84
CA THR A 91 1.67 13.03 13.02
C THR A 91 2.65 13.38 14.15
N GLY A 92 3.61 12.50 14.44
CA GLY A 92 4.66 12.73 15.42
C GLY A 92 5.54 13.94 15.07
N ALA A 93 5.89 14.12 13.80
CA ALA A 93 6.66 15.28 13.34
C ALA A 93 5.91 16.62 13.55
N ILE A 94 4.59 16.65 13.31
CA ILE A 94 3.77 17.86 13.54
C ILE A 94 3.67 18.17 15.03
N LEU A 95 3.43 17.16 15.88
CA LEU A 95 3.40 17.35 17.33
C LEU A 95 4.76 17.85 17.85
N ALA A 96 5.87 17.33 17.33
CA ALA A 96 7.21 17.82 17.66
C ALA A 96 7.40 19.28 17.24
N LEU A 97 6.97 19.65 16.03
CA LEU A 97 7.01 21.03 15.55
C LEU A 97 6.18 21.97 16.44
N ILE A 98 4.96 21.58 16.81
CA ILE A 98 4.11 22.35 17.74
C ILE A 98 4.81 22.49 19.10
N GLY A 99 5.36 21.39 19.63
CA GLY A 99 6.10 21.39 20.91
C GLY A 99 7.29 22.34 20.90
N ILE A 100 8.10 22.31 19.84
CA ILE A 100 9.23 23.24 19.62
C ILE A 100 8.72 24.68 19.56
N TYR A 101 7.61 24.95 18.86
CA TYR A 101 7.02 26.28 18.78
C TYR A 101 6.59 26.80 20.17
N THR A 102 5.86 26.00 20.95
CA THR A 102 5.47 26.38 22.32
C THR A 102 6.69 26.63 23.21
N PHE A 103 7.72 25.78 23.12
CA PHE A 103 8.95 25.96 23.89
C PHE A 103 9.68 27.27 23.55
N ILE A 104 9.83 27.59 22.25
CA ILE A 104 10.48 28.83 21.81
C ILE A 104 9.64 30.06 22.19
N LYS A 105 8.30 29.94 22.12
CA LYS A 105 7.38 30.99 22.56
C LYS A 105 7.50 31.25 24.07
N ASP A 106 7.56 30.20 24.88
CA ASP A 106 7.65 30.29 26.35
C ASP A 106 9.00 30.86 26.81
N LEU A 107 10.07 30.66 26.02
CA LEU A 107 11.36 31.33 26.20
C LEU A 107 11.34 32.84 25.90
N GLY A 108 10.23 33.40 25.43
CA GLY A 108 10.11 34.84 25.12
C GLY A 108 10.83 35.27 23.85
N ILE A 109 11.27 34.32 23.01
CA ILE A 109 11.95 34.59 21.74
C ILE A 109 10.95 35.10 20.68
N ILE A 110 9.68 34.67 20.78
CA ILE A 110 8.60 35.12 19.87
C ILE A 110 7.84 36.29 20.51
N ASN A 111 8.18 37.51 20.08
CA ASN A 111 7.50 38.76 20.47
C ASN A 111 6.51 39.25 19.40
N LYS A 112 5.70 40.29 19.72
CA LYS A 112 4.63 40.85 18.86
C LYS A 112 5.07 41.18 17.42
N THR A 113 6.35 41.45 17.19
CA THR A 113 6.94 41.72 15.86
C THR A 113 7.00 40.49 14.95
N ASN A 114 7.00 39.28 15.50
CA ASN A 114 7.13 38.00 14.76
C ASN A 114 5.86 37.13 14.84
N PHE A 115 4.71 37.73 15.14
CA PHE A 115 3.41 37.05 15.28
C PHE A 115 2.99 36.23 14.04
N TRP A 116 3.47 36.61 12.86
CA TRP A 116 3.29 35.90 11.57
C TRP A 116 3.74 34.43 11.61
N ILE A 117 4.72 34.09 12.46
CA ILE A 117 5.22 32.72 12.65
C ILE A 117 4.10 31.81 13.18
N GLY A 118 3.20 32.32 14.02
CA GLY A 118 2.05 31.57 14.52
C GLY A 118 1.08 31.17 13.41
N TYR A 119 0.86 32.03 12.40
CA TYR A 119 0.02 31.72 11.25
C TYR A 119 0.64 30.68 10.32
N ILE A 120 1.97 30.71 10.15
CA ILE A 120 2.70 29.69 9.38
C ILE A 120 2.54 28.32 10.05
N PHE A 121 2.69 28.26 11.38
CA PHE A 121 2.47 27.02 12.14
C PHE A 121 1.04 26.52 12.05
N LEU A 122 0.04 27.41 12.14
CA LEU A 122 -1.36 27.06 11.99
C LEU A 122 -1.66 26.52 10.57
N ALA A 123 -1.09 27.13 9.54
CA ALA A 123 -1.22 26.67 8.17
C ALA A 123 -0.59 25.28 7.98
N PHE A 124 0.60 25.03 8.53
CA PHE A 124 1.20 23.69 8.53
C PHE A 124 0.32 22.66 9.24
N ALA A 125 -0.27 23.02 10.39
CA ALA A 125 -1.19 22.15 11.12
C ALA A 125 -2.41 21.78 10.27
N ILE A 126 -3.04 22.74 9.59
CA ILE A 126 -4.21 22.49 8.72
C ILE A 126 -3.84 21.63 7.50
N ILE A 127 -2.74 21.93 6.81
CA ILE A 127 -2.27 21.14 5.65
C ILE A 127 -1.97 19.70 6.08
N SER A 128 -1.48 19.53 7.30
CA SER A 128 -1.09 18.25 7.82
C SER A 128 -2.26 17.34 8.26
N ILE A 129 -3.45 17.90 8.47
CA ILE A 129 -4.66 17.11 8.73
C ILE A 129 -5.13 16.36 7.46
N GLY A 130 -4.89 16.91 6.27
CA GLY A 130 -5.34 16.34 4.99
C GLY A 130 -4.87 14.88 4.76
N PRO A 131 -3.56 14.58 4.84
CA PRO A 131 -3.06 13.20 4.74
C PRO A 131 -3.63 12.25 5.80
N LEU A 132 -3.89 12.76 7.00
CA LEU A 132 -4.47 12.01 8.13
C LEU A 132 -5.93 11.61 7.85
N ILE A 133 -6.75 12.57 7.39
CA ILE A 133 -8.14 12.32 7.00
C ILE A 133 -8.19 11.35 5.81
N LYS A 134 -7.35 11.54 4.80
CA LYS A 134 -7.28 10.64 3.65
C LYS A 134 -6.95 9.21 4.07
N PHE A 135 -5.99 9.03 4.99
CA PHE A 135 -5.65 7.71 5.52
C PHE A 135 -6.80 7.05 6.28
N ILE A 136 -7.53 7.81 7.10
CA ILE A 136 -8.72 7.31 7.81
C ILE A 136 -9.78 6.88 6.79
N ILE A 137 -10.06 7.69 5.78
CA ILE A 137 -11.04 7.36 4.73
C ILE A 137 -10.61 6.09 3.97
N ASP A 138 -9.37 6.02 3.51
CA ASP A 138 -8.86 4.86 2.77
C ASP A 138 -8.86 3.58 3.64
N SER A 139 -8.65 3.71 4.96
CA SER A 139 -8.63 2.57 5.89
C SER A 139 -10.03 2.04 6.25
N TYR A 140 -11.05 2.90 6.30
CA TYR A 140 -12.41 2.52 6.71
C TYR A 140 -13.39 2.32 5.53
N PHE A 141 -13.16 2.97 4.39
CA PHE A 141 -14.09 2.99 3.26
C PHE A 141 -13.48 2.54 1.92
N GLY A 142 -12.17 2.30 1.84
CA GLY A 142 -11.46 1.92 0.59
C GLY A 142 -11.30 0.41 0.37
N GLY A 143 -12.22 -0.40 0.89
CA GLY A 143 -12.24 -1.86 0.70
C GLY A 143 -12.59 -2.29 -0.72
#